data_AF-A0AAW2JHC9-F1
#
_entry.id   AF-A0AAW2JHC9-F1
#
_cell.length_a   1.000
_cell.length_b   1.000
_cell.length_c   1.000
_cell.angle_alpha   90.00
_cell.angle_beta   90.00
_cell.angle_gamma   90.00
#
_symmetry.space_group_name_H-M   'P 1'
#
loop_
_entity.id
_entity.type
_entity.pdbx_description
1 polymer ?
#
loop_
_entity_poly.entity_id
_entity_poly.type
_entity_poly.pdbx_seq_one_letter_code
_entity_poly.pdbx_strand_id
1 'polypeptide(L)'
;MLEAIHEIAIYIHRFHNLDLFQQGWYQIKITMRWTGEDSGSLGTPARVAQYEAPDLGSDDVYGVWRIDDRDHSFSTQPFRIRYARQDILLSLMVSFTLQGPCTSAVILKFELLYTPVLENRSNIQDCLDNIAAVHEFRLPPKALLGLHTYCPVHFDAFHAVLVDITVHVSLLRNAVYTSSQKVPSGLTANGYDVVRKHDKSKQVMLVQALLSACEILTEELKKLSQAINEPIDIREITPNELFGLTPSSHLETADAEVSGKVLSKLHDASEKAIGEVDFHNDAVLRRLSEDKLLKSIDLIGHQAFTCGVYF
;
A
#
# COMPACT_ATOMS: atom_id res chain seq x y z
N MET A 1 -7.40 2.54 -25.74
CA MET A 1 -6.26 1.83 -25.11
C MET A 1 -6.66 1.56 -23.67
N LEU A 2 -6.45 0.35 -23.16
CA LEU A 2 -6.87 -0.01 -21.79
C LEU A 2 -5.89 0.62 -20.81
N GLU A 3 -6.33 1.66 -20.10
CA GLU A 3 -5.49 2.39 -19.16
C GLU A 3 -5.69 1.84 -17.74
N ALA A 4 -4.66 1.21 -17.20
CA ALA A 4 -4.68 0.78 -15.82
C ALA A 4 -3.84 1.72 -14.96
N ILE A 5 -4.28 1.90 -13.72
CA ILE A 5 -3.59 2.67 -12.70
C ILE A 5 -2.97 1.67 -11.74
N HIS A 6 -1.66 1.68 -11.66
CA HIS A 6 -0.88 0.85 -10.75
C HIS A 6 -0.28 1.74 -9.67
N GLU A 7 -0.27 1.26 -8.43
CA GLU A 7 0.51 1.83 -7.34
C GLU A 7 1.69 0.91 -7.04
N ILE A 8 2.90 1.46 -7.13
CA ILE A 8 4.15 0.75 -6.85
C ILE A 8 4.78 1.41 -5.64
N ALA A 9 4.67 0.73 -4.50
CA ALA A 9 5.29 1.12 -3.25
C ALA A 9 6.69 0.49 -3.12
N ILE A 10 7.66 1.31 -2.75
CA ILE A 10 9.05 0.94 -2.56
C ILE A 10 9.41 1.25 -1.11
N TYR A 11 9.67 0.22 -0.34
CA TYR A 11 10.15 0.30 1.04
C TYR A 11 11.67 0.26 1.00
N ILE A 12 12.32 1.29 1.51
CA ILE A 12 13.76 1.45 1.62
C ILE A 12 14.11 1.29 3.09
N HIS A 13 14.66 0.13 3.45
CA HIS A 13 14.92 -0.23 4.84
C HIS A 13 16.27 0.30 5.30
N ARG A 14 17.35 -0.20 4.69
CA ARG A 14 18.73 0.09 5.10
C ARG A 14 19.63 0.32 3.90
N PHE A 15 20.63 1.17 4.09
CA PHE A 15 21.75 1.37 3.18
C PHE A 15 23.02 0.82 3.83
N HIS A 16 23.57 -0.23 3.24
CA HIS A 16 24.81 -0.86 3.67
C HIS A 16 25.96 -0.35 2.82
N ASN A 17 26.78 0.53 3.39
CA ASN A 17 28.07 0.90 2.82
C ASN A 17 29.08 -0.22 3.09
N LEU A 18 29.44 -0.98 2.06
CA LEU A 18 30.43 -2.06 2.18
C LEU A 18 31.84 -1.56 1.88
N ASP A 19 31.99 -0.71 0.86
CA ASP A 19 33.28 -0.11 0.45
C ASP A 19 33.12 1.08 -0.53
N LEU A 20 32.42 2.15 -0.12
CA LEU A 20 32.44 3.40 -0.89
C LEU A 20 33.79 4.11 -0.73
N PHE A 21 34.50 4.30 -1.85
CA PHE A 21 35.84 4.90 -1.88
C PHE A 21 35.87 6.43 -1.72
N GLN A 22 34.73 7.10 -1.55
CA GLN A 22 34.66 8.56 -1.44
C GLN A 22 33.83 8.95 -0.21
N GLN A 23 34.39 9.84 0.61
CA GLN A 23 33.65 10.43 1.72
C GLN A 23 32.82 11.61 1.21
N GLY A 24 31.55 11.65 1.58
CA GLY A 24 30.64 12.68 1.09
C GLY A 24 29.22 12.52 1.58
N TRP A 25 28.38 13.34 1.01
CA TRP A 25 26.93 13.23 1.09
C TRP A 25 26.46 12.35 -0.05
N TYR A 26 25.64 11.37 0.31
CA TYR A 26 25.00 10.46 -0.61
C TYR A 26 23.48 10.58 -0.49
N GLN A 27 22.80 10.30 -1.60
CA GLN A 27 21.35 10.26 -1.66
C GLN A 27 20.94 9.24 -2.70
N ILE A 28 19.83 8.55 -2.46
CA ILE A 28 19.23 7.68 -3.46
C ILE A 28 18.14 8.47 -4.16
N LYS A 29 18.22 8.52 -5.49
CA LYS A 29 17.15 9.03 -6.36
C LYS A 29 16.48 7.86 -7.07
N ILE A 30 15.15 7.87 -7.10
CA ILE A 30 14.32 6.83 -7.67
C ILE A 30 13.44 7.44 -8.75
N THR A 31 13.44 6.83 -9.92
CA THR A 31 12.53 7.16 -11.03
C THR A 31 11.89 5.89 -11.56
N MET A 32 10.73 6.04 -12.20
CA MET A 32 9.98 4.92 -12.74
C MET A 32 9.38 5.26 -14.09
N ARG A 33 9.47 4.32 -15.04
CA ARG A 33 8.96 4.50 -16.42
C ARG A 33 8.55 3.18 -17.06
N TRP A 34 7.70 3.23 -18.08
CA TRP A 34 7.42 2.05 -18.90
C TRP A 34 8.56 1.70 -19.85
N THR A 35 8.68 0.43 -20.20
CA THR A 35 9.61 -0.05 -21.23
C THR A 35 9.03 0.22 -22.61
N GLY A 36 9.77 0.93 -23.48
CA GLY A 36 9.48 0.96 -24.93
C GLY A 36 8.82 2.23 -25.49
N GLU A 37 8.69 3.30 -24.72
CA GLU A 37 8.34 4.62 -25.25
C GLU A 37 9.47 5.62 -24.95
N ASP A 38 10.06 6.21 -25.99
CA ASP A 38 11.11 7.24 -25.88
C ASP A 38 10.62 8.54 -25.20
N SER A 39 9.31 8.63 -24.93
CA SER A 39 8.62 9.70 -24.19
C SER A 39 7.57 9.13 -23.21
N GLY A 40 7.79 7.89 -22.75
CA GLY A 40 6.78 7.11 -22.03
C GLY A 40 6.34 7.72 -20.71
N SER A 41 5.05 7.56 -20.41
CA SER A 41 4.44 7.97 -19.15
C SER A 41 5.32 7.60 -17.94
N LEU A 42 5.70 8.63 -17.18
CA LEU A 42 6.53 8.50 -15.99
C LEU A 42 5.66 8.14 -14.80
N GLY A 43 6.24 7.39 -13.87
CA GLY A 43 5.62 7.15 -12.58
C GLY A 43 5.74 8.38 -11.73
N THR A 44 4.62 8.90 -11.23
CA THR A 44 4.62 10.07 -10.36
C THR A 44 4.65 9.61 -8.90
N PRO A 45 5.64 10.05 -8.10
CA PRO A 45 5.61 9.86 -6.65
C PRO A 45 4.33 10.46 -6.07
N ALA A 46 3.55 9.67 -5.35
CA ALA A 46 2.24 10.05 -4.85
C ALA A 46 2.18 10.12 -3.31
N ARG A 47 2.91 9.24 -2.62
CA ARG A 47 2.99 9.26 -1.16
C ARG A 47 4.40 8.94 -0.69
N VAL A 48 4.79 9.54 0.43
CA VAL A 48 6.02 9.22 1.15
C VAL A 48 5.67 9.08 2.63
N ALA A 49 6.12 7.99 3.24
CA ALA A 49 5.94 7.71 4.66
C ALA A 49 7.27 7.31 5.28
N GLN A 50 7.58 7.88 6.44
CA GLN A 50 8.72 7.47 7.25
C GLN A 50 8.16 6.79 8.49
N TYR A 51 8.41 5.48 8.61
CA TYR A 51 7.81 4.66 9.67
C TYR A 51 8.74 4.50 10.88
N GLU A 52 10.02 4.82 10.74
CA GLU A 52 10.96 4.90 11.85
C GLU A 52 11.87 6.12 11.67
N ALA A 53 12.30 6.72 12.78
CA ALA A 53 13.29 7.79 12.74
C ALA A 53 14.63 7.22 12.25
N PRO A 54 15.37 7.91 11.35
CA PRO A 54 16.69 7.48 10.94
C PRO A 54 17.61 7.37 12.16
N ASP A 55 18.45 6.34 12.20
CA ASP A 55 19.46 6.12 13.25
C ASP A 55 20.70 7.01 13.08
N LEU A 56 20.52 8.21 12.52
CA LEU A 56 21.60 9.10 12.13
C LEU A 56 21.75 10.24 13.15
N GLY A 57 23.00 10.51 13.56
CA GLY A 57 23.31 11.67 14.40
C GLY A 57 23.00 12.98 13.66
N SER A 58 22.70 14.05 14.41
CA SER A 58 22.34 15.36 13.84
C SER A 58 23.35 15.96 12.85
N ASP A 59 24.60 15.48 12.88
CA ASP A 59 25.68 15.92 11.99
C ASP A 59 25.79 15.11 10.68
N ASP A 60 25.18 13.92 10.62
CA ASP A 60 25.25 13.00 9.48
C ASP A 60 23.99 13.04 8.61
N VAL A 61 23.05 13.94 8.95
CA VAL A 61 21.80 14.19 8.22
C VAL A 61 21.75 15.64 7.75
N TYR A 62 21.33 15.84 6.50
CA TYR A 62 21.10 17.18 5.96
C TYR A 62 19.84 17.22 5.10
N GLY A 63 18.97 18.20 5.35
CA GLY A 63 17.75 18.41 4.56
C GLY A 63 16.63 17.42 4.88
N VAL A 64 15.70 17.23 3.94
CA VAL A 64 14.58 16.30 3.99
C VAL A 64 14.55 15.52 2.67
N TRP A 65 13.81 14.42 2.60
CA TRP A 65 13.48 13.80 1.32
C TRP A 65 12.76 14.79 0.38
N ARG A 66 12.83 14.56 -0.93
CA ARG A 66 12.25 15.44 -1.95
C ARG A 66 11.52 14.67 -3.04
N ILE A 67 10.50 15.30 -3.61
CA ILE A 67 9.86 14.90 -4.86
C ILE A 67 10.18 16.02 -5.86
N ASP A 68 10.71 15.66 -7.03
CA ASP A 68 10.90 16.58 -8.13
C ASP A 68 9.85 16.31 -9.21
N ASP A 69 8.94 17.27 -9.38
CA ASP A 69 7.85 17.19 -10.34
C ASP A 69 8.34 17.32 -11.79
N ARG A 70 9.56 17.83 -12.04
CA ARG A 70 10.08 18.03 -13.39
C ARG A 70 10.46 16.72 -14.06
N ASP A 71 11.01 15.80 -13.28
CA ASP A 71 11.45 14.49 -13.76
C ASP A 71 10.71 13.31 -13.10
N HIS A 72 9.68 13.63 -12.30
CA HIS A 72 8.86 12.66 -11.55
C HIS A 72 9.71 11.74 -10.68
N SER A 73 10.75 12.29 -10.05
CA SER A 73 11.66 11.55 -9.19
C SER A 73 11.36 11.74 -7.72
N PHE A 74 11.70 10.72 -6.95
CA PHE A 74 11.82 10.80 -5.50
C PHE A 74 13.29 10.76 -5.14
N SER A 75 13.73 11.57 -4.17
CA SER A 75 15.05 11.41 -3.57
C SER A 75 14.96 11.32 -2.05
N THR A 76 15.74 10.39 -1.46
CA THR A 76 15.80 10.21 -0.01
C THR A 76 16.35 11.45 0.69
N GLN A 77 16.31 11.49 2.00
CA GLN A 77 17.13 12.46 2.73
C GLN A 77 18.62 12.19 2.45
N PRO A 78 19.44 13.21 2.16
CA PRO A 78 20.88 13.07 2.09
C PRO A 78 21.48 12.58 3.42
N PHE A 79 22.41 11.63 3.33
CA PHE A 79 23.12 11.06 4.47
C PHE A 79 24.63 11.04 4.22
N ARG A 80 25.40 11.16 5.30
CA ARG A 80 26.86 11.23 5.22
C ARG A 80 27.50 9.84 5.30
N ILE A 81 28.36 9.54 4.33
CA ILE A 81 29.21 8.35 4.34
C ILE A 81 30.65 8.75 4.69
N ARG A 82 31.29 7.94 5.52
CA ARG A 82 32.70 8.04 5.92
C ARG A 82 33.47 6.86 5.31
N TYR A 83 34.80 6.88 5.42
CA TYR A 83 35.67 5.77 5.00
C TYR A 83 35.59 4.58 5.96
N ALA A 84 34.39 4.05 6.18
CA ALA A 84 34.12 2.94 7.05
C ALA A 84 32.90 2.17 6.55
N ARG A 85 32.86 0.87 6.88
CA ARG A 85 31.62 0.10 6.75
C ARG A 85 30.57 0.68 7.67
N GLN A 86 29.41 1.00 7.11
CA GLN A 86 28.33 1.68 7.82
C GLN A 86 27.00 1.15 7.33
N ASP A 87 26.10 0.90 8.27
CA ASP A 87 24.71 0.62 7.97
C ASP A 87 23.90 1.84 8.38
N ILE A 88 23.09 2.35 7.46
CA ILE A 88 22.25 3.53 7.68
C ILE A 88 20.79 3.10 7.57
N LEU A 89 20.02 3.31 8.63
CA LEU A 89 18.59 3.07 8.63
C LEU A 89 17.87 4.23 7.92
N LEU A 90 17.15 3.91 6.86
CA LEU A 90 16.37 4.89 6.10
C LEU A 90 14.89 4.82 6.46
N SER A 91 14.36 3.62 6.71
CA SER A 91 12.98 3.34 7.15
C SER A 91 11.91 4.20 6.47
N LEU A 92 11.98 4.23 5.15
CA LEU A 92 11.12 5.06 4.31
C LEU A 92 10.35 4.21 3.32
N MET A 93 9.13 4.62 3.02
CA MET A 93 8.31 4.08 1.96
C MET A 93 7.91 5.21 1.01
N VAL A 94 8.03 4.99 -0.30
CA VAL A 94 7.52 5.89 -1.34
C VAL A 94 6.59 5.10 -2.27
N SER A 95 5.40 5.61 -2.59
CA SER A 95 4.60 5.05 -3.69
C SER A 95 4.65 5.92 -4.93
N PHE A 96 4.69 5.24 -6.06
CA PHE A 96 4.55 5.82 -7.38
C PHE A 96 3.23 5.38 -7.98
N THR A 97 2.50 6.32 -8.58
CA THR A 97 1.33 6.03 -9.40
C THR A 97 1.76 5.97 -10.86
N LEU A 98 1.41 4.89 -11.54
CA LEU A 98 1.73 4.67 -12.94
C LEU A 98 0.47 4.38 -13.74
N GLN A 99 0.19 5.24 -14.71
CA GLN A 99 -0.90 5.06 -15.66
C GLN A 99 -0.34 4.47 -16.94
N GLY A 100 -0.95 3.40 -17.44
CA GLY A 100 -0.48 2.78 -18.66
C GLY A 100 -0.97 1.35 -18.88
N PRO A 101 -0.52 0.71 -19.97
CA PRO A 101 -0.98 -0.62 -20.34
C PRO A 101 -0.36 -1.70 -19.43
N CYS A 102 -1.18 -2.57 -18.84
CA CYS A 102 -0.72 -3.71 -18.02
C CYS A 102 0.15 -4.72 -18.79
N THR A 103 0.29 -4.58 -20.12
CA THR A 103 1.06 -5.50 -20.97
C THR A 103 2.54 -5.14 -21.07
N SER A 104 2.91 -3.92 -20.67
CA SER A 104 4.30 -3.43 -20.74
C SER A 104 5.04 -3.70 -19.43
N ALA A 105 6.36 -3.82 -19.50
CA ALA A 105 7.20 -3.91 -18.31
C ALA A 105 7.51 -2.51 -17.77
N VAL A 106 7.72 -2.38 -16.47
CA VAL A 106 8.12 -1.12 -15.82
C VAL A 106 9.60 -1.20 -15.48
N ILE A 107 10.33 -0.11 -15.70
CA ILE A 107 11.71 0.07 -15.27
C ILE A 107 11.70 0.92 -14.01
N LEU A 108 12.24 0.38 -12.91
CA LEU A 108 12.55 1.12 -11.69
C LEU A 108 14.04 1.42 -11.73
N LYS A 109 14.40 2.71 -11.73
CA LYS A 109 15.78 3.16 -11.77
C LYS A 109 16.16 3.77 -10.42
N PHE A 110 17.29 3.32 -9.89
CA PHE A 110 17.91 3.81 -8.68
C PHE A 110 19.22 4.48 -9.06
N GLU A 111 19.41 5.72 -8.64
CA GLU A 111 20.61 6.51 -8.88
C GLU A 111 21.22 6.84 -7.53
N LEU A 112 22.50 6.49 -7.35
CA LEU A 112 23.29 6.92 -6.20
C LEU A 112 23.89 8.27 -6.54
N LEU A 113 23.43 9.32 -5.89
CA LEU A 113 23.97 10.67 -6.02
C LEU A 113 25.07 10.88 -5.00
N TYR A 114 26.08 11.66 -5.37
CA TYR A 114 27.24 11.96 -4.53
C TYR A 114 27.64 13.43 -4.59
N THR A 115 27.96 14.00 -3.44
CA THR A 115 28.59 15.31 -3.33
C THR A 115 29.68 15.28 -2.26
N PRO A 116 30.90 15.78 -2.54
CA PRO A 116 31.96 15.83 -1.54
C PRO A 116 31.57 16.74 -0.36
N VAL A 117 32.14 16.49 0.82
CA VAL A 117 31.94 17.37 1.99
C VAL A 117 32.65 18.71 1.74
N LEU A 118 31.93 19.72 1.25
CA LEU A 118 32.41 21.10 1.21
C LEU A 118 32.10 21.79 2.56
N GLU A 119 33.00 22.64 3.04
CA GLU A 119 32.88 23.31 4.36
C GLU A 119 31.61 24.18 4.47
N ASN A 120 31.08 24.68 3.35
CA ASN A 120 29.83 25.43 3.31
C ASN A 120 28.61 24.51 3.17
N ARG A 121 27.99 24.22 4.32
CA ARG A 121 26.75 23.41 4.44
C ARG A 121 25.59 23.97 3.60
N SER A 122 25.58 25.26 3.26
CA SER A 122 24.45 25.95 2.61
C SER A 122 24.13 25.50 1.18
N ASN A 123 25.06 24.86 0.45
CA ASN A 123 24.91 24.56 -0.98
C ASN A 123 24.83 23.07 -1.32
N ILE A 124 24.76 22.17 -0.33
CA ILE A 124 24.72 20.72 -0.55
C ILE A 124 23.46 20.32 -1.35
N GLN A 125 22.33 21.00 -1.09
CA GLN A 125 21.05 20.69 -1.71
C GLN A 125 21.02 20.98 -3.21
N ASP A 126 21.73 22.03 -3.65
CA ASP A 126 21.82 22.47 -5.05
C ASP A 126 22.94 21.76 -5.84
N CYS A 127 23.79 20.98 -5.16
CA CYS A 127 24.98 20.35 -5.74
C CYS A 127 24.87 18.82 -5.83
N LEU A 128 23.74 18.25 -5.36
CA LEU A 128 23.48 16.82 -5.36
C LEU A 128 22.96 16.33 -6.72
N ASP A 129 23.74 16.60 -7.76
CA ASP A 129 23.42 16.27 -9.16
C ASP A 129 24.41 15.27 -9.78
N ASN A 130 25.53 14.98 -9.11
CA ASN A 130 26.50 14.03 -9.65
C ASN A 130 26.01 12.60 -9.39
N ILE A 131 25.61 11.93 -10.45
CA ILE A 131 25.28 10.51 -10.44
C ILE A 131 26.60 9.72 -10.29
N ALA A 132 26.79 9.08 -9.14
CA ALA A 132 27.91 8.20 -8.88
C ALA A 132 27.69 6.83 -9.54
N ALA A 133 26.49 6.26 -9.37
CA ALA A 133 26.16 4.96 -9.91
C ALA A 133 24.66 4.80 -10.18
N VAL A 134 24.29 3.82 -11.01
CA VAL A 134 22.91 3.56 -11.40
C VAL A 134 22.61 2.07 -11.37
N HIS A 135 21.43 1.70 -10.87
CA HIS A 135 20.89 0.36 -10.93
C HIS A 135 19.46 0.39 -11.50
N GLU A 136 19.11 -0.54 -12.38
CA GLU A 136 17.77 -0.64 -12.96
C GLU A 136 17.16 -2.03 -12.75
N PHE A 137 15.95 -2.07 -12.18
CA PHE A 137 15.10 -3.25 -12.19
C PHE A 137 14.08 -3.18 -13.30
N ARG A 138 13.79 -4.34 -13.89
CA ARG A 138 12.68 -4.50 -14.82
C ARG A 138 11.58 -5.34 -14.17
N LEU A 139 10.47 -4.71 -13.81
CA LEU A 139 9.28 -5.40 -13.36
C LEU A 139 8.51 -5.96 -14.56
N PRO A 140 8.34 -7.29 -14.66
CA PRO A 140 7.59 -7.89 -15.75
C PRO A 140 6.09 -7.56 -15.61
N PRO A 141 5.32 -7.58 -16.71
CA PRO A 141 3.88 -7.32 -16.71
C PRO A 141 3.09 -8.13 -15.67
N LYS A 142 3.51 -9.39 -15.43
CA LYS A 142 2.88 -10.28 -14.44
C LYS A 142 3.01 -9.76 -13.00
N ALA A 143 4.11 -9.07 -12.67
CA ALA A 143 4.30 -8.48 -11.35
C ALA A 143 3.37 -7.29 -11.10
N LEU A 144 2.88 -6.65 -12.17
CA LEU A 144 1.96 -5.51 -12.08
C LEU A 144 0.54 -5.91 -11.65
N LEU A 145 0.23 -7.21 -11.70
CA LEU A 145 -1.03 -7.75 -11.19
C LEU A 145 -1.03 -7.93 -9.66
N GLY A 146 0.11 -7.78 -9.02
CA GLY A 146 0.32 -8.03 -7.60
C GLY A 146 1.74 -8.52 -7.33
N LEU A 147 2.51 -7.76 -6.57
CA LEU A 147 3.86 -8.14 -6.15
C LEU A 147 4.08 -7.70 -4.70
N HIS A 148 4.77 -8.52 -3.93
CA HIS A 148 5.39 -8.12 -2.67
C HIS A 148 6.68 -8.93 -2.55
N THR A 149 7.83 -8.32 -2.83
CA THR A 149 9.09 -9.07 -2.93
C THR A 149 10.28 -8.20 -2.54
N TYR A 150 11.21 -8.81 -1.81
CA TYR A 150 12.51 -8.23 -1.48
C TYR A 150 13.39 -8.17 -2.74
N CYS A 151 13.87 -6.97 -3.06
CA CYS A 151 14.61 -6.63 -4.27
C CYS A 151 15.86 -5.81 -3.90
N PRO A 152 16.97 -6.45 -3.47
CA PRO A 152 18.16 -5.74 -3.01
C PRO A 152 18.86 -4.99 -4.16
N VAL A 153 19.16 -3.71 -3.97
CA VAL A 153 19.88 -2.90 -4.96
C VAL A 153 21.37 -2.94 -4.69
N HIS A 154 22.13 -3.34 -5.72
CA HIS A 154 23.58 -3.22 -5.75
C HIS A 154 23.97 -2.41 -6.99
N PHE A 155 24.87 -1.44 -6.85
CA PHE A 155 25.20 -0.54 -7.95
C PHE A 155 26.22 -1.15 -8.92
N ASP A 156 27.51 -1.03 -8.61
CA ASP A 156 28.59 -1.54 -9.44
C ASP A 156 29.81 -1.95 -8.59
N ALA A 157 30.86 -2.47 -9.25
CA ALA A 157 32.06 -2.95 -8.57
C ALA A 157 32.88 -1.84 -7.88
N PHE A 158 32.68 -0.57 -8.24
CA PHE A 158 33.34 0.59 -7.63
C PHE A 158 32.48 1.27 -6.56
N HIS A 159 31.20 0.92 -6.48
CA HIS A 159 30.24 1.41 -5.49
C HIS A 159 29.64 0.22 -4.74
N ALA A 160 30.48 -0.47 -3.96
CA ALA A 160 30.10 -1.64 -3.19
C ALA A 160 29.13 -1.25 -2.06
N VAL A 161 27.85 -1.26 -2.40
CA VAL A 161 26.72 -0.88 -1.58
C VAL A 161 25.62 -1.91 -1.77
N LEU A 162 24.92 -2.22 -0.69
CA LEU A 162 23.65 -2.95 -0.71
C LEU A 162 22.57 -2.04 -0.14
N VAL A 163 21.47 -1.85 -0.87
CA VAL A 163 20.27 -1.19 -0.35
C VAL A 163 19.18 -2.24 -0.18
N ASP A 164 18.71 -2.40 1.06
CA ASP A 164 17.62 -3.29 1.40
C ASP A 164 16.29 -2.67 1.01
N ILE A 165 15.65 -3.26 0.00
CA ILE A 165 14.42 -2.73 -0.57
C ILE A 165 13.37 -3.84 -0.71
N THR A 166 12.13 -3.51 -0.37
CA THR A 166 10.95 -4.32 -0.69
C THR A 166 10.06 -3.57 -1.67
N VAL A 167 9.65 -4.22 -2.76
CA VAL A 167 8.75 -3.65 -3.76
C VAL A 167 7.37 -4.29 -3.62
N HIS A 168 6.37 -3.45 -3.45
CA HIS A 168 4.97 -3.84 -3.42
C HIS A 168 4.21 -3.20 -4.58
N VAL A 169 3.51 -4.00 -5.39
CA VAL A 169 2.74 -3.52 -6.53
C VAL A 169 1.27 -3.88 -6.36
N SER A 170 0.42 -2.89 -6.50
CA SER A 170 -1.04 -3.00 -6.44
C SER A 170 -1.69 -2.41 -7.68
N LEU A 171 -2.69 -3.11 -8.22
CA LEU A 171 -3.52 -2.62 -9.32
C LEU A 171 -4.71 -1.84 -8.75
N LEU A 172 -4.65 -0.51 -8.79
CA LEU A 172 -5.70 0.35 -8.23
C LEU A 172 -6.96 0.40 -9.11
N ARG A 173 -6.77 0.48 -10.42
CA ARG A 173 -7.87 0.52 -11.38
C ARG A 173 -7.47 -0.15 -12.66
N ASN A 174 -8.32 -1.05 -13.16
CA ASN A 174 -8.12 -1.67 -14.46
C ASN A 174 -9.17 -1.12 -15.44
N ALA A 175 -8.83 -0.29 -16.42
CA ALA A 175 -9.76 0.04 -17.49
C ALA A 175 -9.84 -1.09 -18.52
N VAL A 176 -10.27 -2.28 -18.09
CA VAL A 176 -10.72 -3.30 -19.05
C VAL A 176 -12.09 -2.87 -19.58
N TYR A 177 -12.11 -2.23 -20.74
CA TYR A 177 -13.19 -2.48 -21.70
C TYR A 177 -13.12 -3.97 -22.04
N THR A 178 -14.20 -4.66 -21.72
CA THR A 178 -14.43 -6.07 -21.96
C THR A 178 -14.20 -6.42 -23.43
N SER A 179 -13.05 -6.97 -23.80
CA SER A 179 -12.94 -7.71 -25.05
C SER A 179 -13.57 -9.09 -24.82
N SER A 180 -14.91 -9.14 -24.85
CA SER A 180 -15.57 -10.40 -25.18
C SER A 180 -15.13 -10.74 -26.60
N GLN A 181 -14.35 -11.79 -26.76
CA GLN A 181 -13.98 -12.35 -28.04
C GLN A 181 -15.28 -12.83 -28.70
N LYS A 182 -15.93 -11.94 -29.46
CA LYS A 182 -17.15 -12.28 -30.19
C LYS A 182 -16.71 -13.09 -31.40
N VAL A 183 -16.81 -14.41 -31.28
CA VAL A 183 -16.82 -15.30 -32.44
C VAL A 183 -17.88 -14.78 -33.43
N PRO A 184 -17.58 -14.62 -34.73
CA PRO A 184 -18.57 -14.11 -35.67
C PRO A 184 -19.58 -15.21 -35.94
N SER A 185 -20.79 -15.04 -35.43
CA SER A 185 -21.97 -15.74 -35.94
C SER A 185 -23.12 -14.74 -35.94
N GLY A 186 -23.67 -14.54 -37.13
CA GLY A 186 -24.40 -13.33 -37.49
C GLY A 186 -25.82 -13.23 -36.94
N LEU A 187 -26.38 -12.02 -37.12
CA LEU A 187 -27.81 -11.64 -37.12
C LEU A 187 -28.54 -11.94 -35.78
N THR A 188 -29.17 -11.02 -35.05
CA THR A 188 -30.00 -9.88 -35.43
C THR A 188 -30.26 -9.05 -34.15
N ALA A 189 -30.76 -7.82 -34.31
CA ALA A 189 -31.03 -6.84 -33.26
C ALA A 189 -31.92 -7.34 -32.09
N ASN A 190 -31.57 -6.93 -30.87
CA ASN A 190 -32.47 -6.27 -29.90
C ASN A 190 -31.66 -5.81 -28.68
N GLY A 191 -31.95 -4.57 -28.25
CA GLY A 191 -31.26 -3.91 -27.15
C GLY A 191 -31.53 -4.56 -25.79
N TYR A 192 -30.48 -4.63 -24.98
CA TYR A 192 -30.57 -4.71 -23.53
C TYR A 192 -29.23 -4.25 -22.95
N ASP A 193 -29.31 -3.38 -21.94
CA ASP A 193 -28.20 -3.01 -21.06
C ASP A 193 -27.52 -4.27 -20.54
N VAL A 194 -26.26 -4.47 -20.91
CA VAL A 194 -25.42 -5.50 -20.29
C VAL A 194 -24.82 -4.89 -19.03
N VAL A 195 -25.63 -4.84 -17.98
CA VAL A 195 -25.13 -4.69 -16.60
C VAL A 195 -24.14 -5.81 -16.36
N ARG A 196 -22.87 -5.43 -16.18
CA ARG A 196 -21.74 -6.30 -15.88
C ARG A 196 -22.06 -7.07 -14.60
N LYS A 197 -22.42 -8.35 -14.73
CA LYS A 197 -22.66 -9.24 -13.59
C LYS A 197 -21.30 -9.56 -12.97
N HIS A 198 -20.88 -8.79 -11.98
CA HIS A 198 -19.81 -9.24 -11.09
C HIS A 198 -20.25 -10.57 -10.49
N ASP A 199 -19.35 -11.55 -10.48
CA ASP A 199 -19.68 -12.84 -9.88
C ASP A 199 -19.72 -12.65 -8.37
N LYS A 200 -20.92 -12.32 -7.85
CA LYS A 200 -21.18 -12.09 -6.43
C LYS A 200 -20.63 -13.23 -5.57
N SER A 201 -20.60 -14.46 -6.09
CA SER A 201 -20.01 -15.61 -5.42
C SER A 201 -18.50 -15.46 -5.19
N LYS A 202 -17.75 -14.91 -6.16
CA LYS A 202 -16.31 -14.67 -6.02
C LYS A 202 -16.01 -13.53 -5.06
N GLN A 203 -16.84 -12.48 -5.07
CA GLN A 203 -16.71 -11.38 -4.11
C GLN A 203 -16.97 -11.85 -2.68
N VAL A 204 -18.02 -12.63 -2.46
CA VAL A 204 -18.32 -13.23 -1.14
C VAL A 204 -17.17 -14.12 -0.68
N MET A 205 -16.65 -14.98 -1.55
CA MET A 205 -15.51 -15.84 -1.23
C MET A 205 -14.25 -15.04 -0.88
N LEU A 206 -13.98 -13.93 -1.58
CA LEU A 206 -12.86 -13.04 -1.28
C LEU A 206 -13.03 -12.37 0.08
N VAL A 207 -14.21 -11.81 0.38
CA VAL A 207 -14.49 -11.21 1.69
C VAL A 207 -14.36 -12.24 2.81
N GLN A 208 -14.85 -13.45 2.61
CA GLN A 208 -14.72 -14.53 3.58
C GLN A 208 -13.26 -14.94 3.81
N ALA A 209 -12.46 -15.05 2.74
CA ALA A 209 -11.03 -15.35 2.86
C ALA A 209 -10.27 -14.23 3.61
N LEU A 210 -10.60 -12.97 3.33
CA LEU A 210 -10.03 -11.81 4.02
C LEU A 210 -10.41 -11.79 5.50
N LEU A 211 -11.68 -12.05 5.84
CA LEU A 211 -12.12 -12.16 7.23
C LEU A 211 -11.39 -13.27 7.98
N SER A 212 -11.26 -14.44 7.35
CA SER A 212 -10.51 -15.57 7.91
C SER A 212 -9.04 -15.19 8.16
N ALA A 213 -8.43 -14.44 7.24
CA ALA A 213 -7.06 -13.94 7.41
C ALA A 213 -6.94 -12.92 8.55
N CYS A 214 -7.90 -11.99 8.68
CA CYS A 214 -7.96 -11.03 9.78
C CYS A 214 -8.11 -11.71 11.15
N GLU A 215 -8.93 -12.77 11.22
CA GLU A 215 -9.09 -13.58 12.44
C GLU A 215 -7.78 -14.27 12.84
N ILE A 216 -7.11 -14.92 11.88
CA ILE A 216 -5.81 -15.55 12.10
C ILE A 216 -4.79 -14.51 12.57
N LEU A 217 -4.70 -13.36 11.89
CA LEU A 217 -3.79 -12.28 12.28
C LEU A 217 -4.07 -11.78 13.70
N THR A 218 -5.34 -11.58 14.03
CA THR A 218 -5.78 -11.14 15.37
C THR A 218 -5.41 -12.17 16.44
N GLU A 219 -5.54 -13.47 16.13
CA GLU A 219 -5.12 -14.55 17.03
C GLU A 219 -3.60 -14.56 17.24
N GLU A 220 -2.82 -14.43 16.18
CA GLU A 220 -1.34 -14.40 16.26
C GLU A 220 -0.85 -13.16 17.01
N LEU A 221 -1.46 -11.98 16.80
CA LEU A 221 -1.16 -10.77 17.57
C LEU A 221 -1.48 -10.94 19.07
N LYS A 222 -2.57 -11.64 19.41
CA LYS A 222 -2.87 -11.98 20.81
C LYS A 222 -1.82 -12.91 21.42
N LYS A 223 -1.37 -13.92 20.67
CA LYS A 223 -0.29 -14.82 21.12
C LYS A 223 1.02 -14.06 21.32
N LEU A 224 1.35 -13.14 20.41
CA LEU A 224 2.55 -12.30 20.51
C LEU A 224 2.48 -11.36 21.71
N SER A 225 1.36 -10.69 21.92
CA SER A 225 1.08 -9.84 23.09
C SER A 225 1.28 -10.61 24.41
N GLN A 226 0.77 -11.84 24.48
CA GLN A 226 0.99 -12.73 25.63
C GLN A 226 2.46 -13.13 25.81
N ALA A 227 3.18 -13.40 24.72
CA ALA A 227 4.59 -13.78 24.77
C ALA A 227 5.50 -12.62 25.22
N ILE A 228 5.20 -11.40 24.80
CA ILE A 228 5.97 -10.19 25.12
C ILE A 228 5.54 -9.59 26.47
N ASN A 229 4.39 -10.01 27.03
CA ASN A 229 3.75 -9.41 28.21
C ASN A 229 3.44 -7.91 28.07
N GLU A 230 3.25 -7.44 26.84
CA GLU A 230 2.85 -6.07 26.53
C GLU A 230 1.54 -6.06 25.74
N PRO A 231 0.57 -5.20 26.09
CA PRO A 231 -0.70 -5.13 25.38
C PRO A 231 -0.51 -4.47 24.01
N ILE A 232 -0.61 -5.26 22.94
CA ILE A 232 -0.75 -4.75 21.58
C ILE A 232 -2.18 -4.25 21.38
N ASP A 233 -2.36 -3.01 20.89
CA ASP A 233 -3.68 -2.49 20.54
C ASP A 233 -4.17 -3.10 19.22
N ILE A 234 -5.29 -3.84 19.27
CA ILE A 234 -5.84 -4.60 18.12
C ILE A 234 -7.19 -4.00 17.66
N ARG A 235 -7.59 -2.84 18.22
CA ARG A 235 -8.90 -2.25 17.96
C ARG A 235 -9.11 -1.91 16.49
N GLU A 236 -8.08 -1.43 15.80
CA GLU A 236 -8.17 -1.07 14.38
C GLU A 236 -8.32 -2.28 13.44
N ILE A 237 -7.92 -3.48 13.88
CA ILE A 237 -7.94 -4.72 13.06
C ILE A 237 -9.23 -5.52 13.30
N THR A 238 -10.05 -5.12 14.28
CA THR A 238 -11.22 -5.90 14.69
C THR A 238 -12.39 -5.67 13.71
N PRO A 239 -12.90 -6.72 13.03
CA PRO A 239 -13.89 -6.58 11.96
C PRO A 239 -15.30 -6.13 12.43
N ASN A 240 -15.58 -6.11 13.73
CA ASN A 240 -16.92 -5.80 14.26
C ASN A 240 -17.36 -4.35 14.02
N GLU A 241 -16.43 -3.39 13.96
CA GLU A 241 -16.75 -1.98 13.62
C GLU A 241 -16.77 -1.74 12.09
N LEU A 242 -16.23 -2.69 11.32
CA LEU A 242 -15.89 -2.55 9.91
C LEU A 242 -17.11 -2.56 8.97
N PHE A 243 -18.21 -3.19 9.39
CA PHE A 243 -19.37 -3.41 8.51
C PHE A 243 -20.48 -2.37 8.64
N GLY A 244 -20.39 -1.42 9.58
CA GLY A 244 -21.40 -0.37 9.75
C GLY A 244 -22.83 -0.92 9.87
N LEU A 245 -22.99 -2.16 10.33
CA LEU A 245 -24.28 -2.77 10.60
C LEU A 245 -24.61 -2.50 12.06
N THR A 246 -24.97 -1.25 12.36
CA THR A 246 -25.78 -0.98 13.55
C THR A 246 -26.98 -1.92 13.48
N PRO A 247 -27.37 -2.62 14.56
CA PRO A 247 -28.60 -3.39 14.56
C PRO A 247 -29.74 -2.40 14.33
N SER A 248 -30.23 -2.30 13.09
CA SER A 248 -31.41 -1.50 12.78
C SER A 248 -32.59 -2.22 13.39
N SER A 249 -32.92 -1.84 14.63
CA SER A 249 -34.16 -2.22 15.30
C SER A 249 -35.33 -1.45 14.66
N HIS A 250 -35.68 -1.80 13.43
CA HIS A 250 -36.94 -1.38 12.83
C HIS A 250 -37.59 -2.58 12.15
N LEU A 251 -38.27 -3.38 12.97
CA LEU A 251 -39.38 -4.19 12.51
C LEU A 251 -40.62 -3.29 12.54
N GLU A 252 -41.21 -3.05 11.37
CA GLU A 252 -42.49 -2.40 11.20
C GLU A 252 -43.57 -3.12 12.01
N THR A 253 -44.42 -2.37 12.71
CA THR A 253 -45.77 -2.83 13.03
C THR A 253 -46.72 -1.65 12.94
N ALA A 254 -47.76 -1.83 12.13
CA ALA A 254 -48.81 -0.87 11.89
C ALA A 254 -49.87 -0.90 13.01
N ASP A 255 -50.37 0.31 13.27
CA ASP A 255 -51.69 0.75 13.75
C ASP A 255 -52.14 0.72 15.23
N ALA A 256 -52.66 1.93 15.57
CA ALA A 256 -53.71 2.32 16.52
C ALA A 256 -53.36 2.69 17.99
N GLU A 257 -53.10 3.98 18.18
CA GLU A 257 -53.73 4.94 19.13
C GLU A 257 -54.07 4.54 20.58
N VAL A 258 -53.47 5.24 21.55
CA VAL A 258 -54.10 6.13 22.57
C VAL A 258 -53.31 6.17 23.91
N SER A 259 -52.83 7.39 24.21
CA SER A 259 -52.74 8.06 25.53
C SER A 259 -51.95 7.46 26.71
N GLY A 260 -50.96 8.24 27.17
CA GLY A 260 -51.01 8.75 28.55
C GLY A 260 -50.04 8.18 29.59
N LYS A 261 -48.88 8.83 29.69
CA LYS A 261 -48.27 9.37 30.93
C LYS A 261 -47.78 8.41 32.04
N VAL A 262 -46.59 8.77 32.56
CA VAL A 262 -46.05 8.58 33.93
C VAL A 262 -44.94 7.53 34.13
N LEU A 263 -43.74 8.09 34.17
CA LEU A 263 -42.57 7.78 35.01
C LEU A 263 -42.91 7.13 36.38
N SER A 264 -42.35 5.94 36.67
CA SER A 264 -41.48 5.68 37.85
C SER A 264 -41.34 4.19 38.18
N LYS A 265 -40.07 3.74 38.36
CA LYS A 265 -39.54 2.67 39.25
C LYS A 265 -40.18 1.26 39.10
N LEU A 266 -39.43 0.15 38.98
CA LEU A 266 -38.52 -0.38 39.99
C LEU A 266 -37.96 -1.75 39.49
N HIS A 267 -36.65 -1.99 39.70
CA HIS A 267 -35.96 -3.28 39.97
C HIS A 267 -35.88 -4.44 38.96
N ASP A 268 -34.64 -4.96 38.89
CA ASP A 268 -34.19 -6.35 38.75
C ASP A 268 -34.75 -7.22 37.62
N ALA A 269 -33.90 -7.49 36.63
CA ALA A 269 -33.36 -8.82 36.32
C ALA A 269 -32.80 -8.86 34.89
N SER A 270 -31.54 -9.31 34.77
CA SER A 270 -31.02 -10.09 33.63
C SER A 270 -31.46 -9.65 32.23
N GLU A 271 -30.69 -8.79 31.57
CA GLU A 271 -30.76 -8.66 30.11
C GLU A 271 -29.51 -9.26 29.44
N LYS A 272 -29.81 -10.33 28.71
CA LYS A 272 -28.94 -11.13 27.85
C LYS A 272 -28.08 -10.22 26.96
N ALA A 273 -26.81 -10.59 26.83
CA ALA A 273 -25.93 -10.11 25.77
C ALA A 273 -26.64 -10.21 24.42
N ILE A 274 -26.94 -9.05 23.84
CA ILE A 274 -27.47 -8.91 22.49
C ILE A 274 -26.39 -9.40 21.52
N GLY A 275 -26.81 -10.29 20.62
CA GLY A 275 -25.97 -11.24 19.91
C GLY A 275 -24.80 -10.64 19.14
N GLU A 276 -23.65 -11.27 19.35
CA GLU A 276 -22.49 -11.28 18.48
C GLU A 276 -22.95 -11.71 17.07
N VAL A 277 -22.81 -10.81 16.09
CA VAL A 277 -23.15 -11.13 14.69
C VAL A 277 -22.05 -12.04 14.17
N ASP A 278 -22.38 -13.32 14.06
CA ASP A 278 -21.48 -14.34 13.54
C ASP A 278 -21.29 -14.15 12.02
N PHE A 279 -20.19 -13.50 11.65
CA PHE A 279 -19.78 -13.26 10.25
C PHE A 279 -19.36 -14.55 9.52
N HIS A 280 -19.29 -15.68 10.23
CA HIS A 280 -19.03 -17.00 9.66
C HIS A 280 -20.18 -17.51 8.77
N ASN A 281 -21.32 -16.81 8.79
CA ASN A 281 -22.50 -17.17 8.04
C ASN A 281 -22.45 -16.59 6.62
N ASP A 282 -22.06 -17.42 5.66
CA ASP A 282 -22.05 -17.18 4.21
C ASP A 282 -23.38 -16.57 3.70
N ALA A 283 -24.48 -16.83 4.42
CA ALA A 283 -25.80 -16.26 4.20
C ALA A 283 -25.89 -14.72 4.41
N VAL A 284 -25.12 -14.13 5.33
CA VAL A 284 -25.12 -12.69 5.61
C VAL A 284 -24.36 -11.92 4.53
N LEU A 285 -23.19 -12.41 4.14
CA LEU A 285 -22.39 -11.81 3.06
C LEU A 285 -23.12 -11.91 1.70
N ARG A 286 -23.82 -13.01 1.44
CA ARG A 286 -24.67 -13.17 0.24
C ARG A 286 -25.86 -12.22 0.21
N ARG A 287 -26.31 -11.68 1.36
CA ARG A 287 -27.39 -10.69 1.47
C ARG A 287 -26.92 -9.24 1.26
N LEU A 288 -25.61 -8.98 1.31
CA LEU A 288 -25.07 -7.64 1.05
C LEU A 288 -25.23 -7.22 -0.41
N SER A 289 -25.34 -5.91 -0.66
CA SER A 289 -25.25 -5.33 -2.00
C SER A 289 -23.81 -5.35 -2.50
N GLU A 290 -23.61 -5.38 -3.82
CA GLU A 290 -22.27 -5.38 -4.43
C GLU A 290 -21.44 -4.16 -4.00
N ASP A 291 -22.05 -2.99 -3.88
CA ASP A 291 -21.39 -1.77 -3.38
C ASP A 291 -20.88 -1.91 -1.94
N LYS A 292 -21.60 -2.64 -1.08
CA LYS A 292 -21.17 -2.86 0.31
C LYS A 292 -20.02 -3.85 0.36
N LEU A 293 -20.05 -4.91 -0.46
CA LEU A 293 -18.96 -5.88 -0.56
C LEU A 293 -17.66 -5.23 -1.07
N LEU A 294 -17.74 -4.36 -2.07
CA LEU A 294 -16.58 -3.62 -2.59
C LEU A 294 -15.99 -2.69 -1.54
N LYS A 295 -16.84 -1.93 -0.82
CA LYS A 295 -16.37 -1.08 0.28
C LYS A 295 -15.68 -1.88 1.39
N SER A 296 -16.17 -3.09 1.70
CA SER A 296 -15.52 -3.98 2.65
C SER A 296 -14.15 -4.45 2.17
N ILE A 297 -14.00 -4.80 0.89
CA ILE A 297 -12.71 -5.20 0.30
C ILE A 297 -11.72 -4.04 0.36
N ASP A 298 -12.13 -2.84 -0.04
CA ASP A 298 -11.27 -1.65 -0.03
C ASP A 298 -10.81 -1.31 1.39
N LEU A 299 -11.72 -1.38 2.37
CA LEU A 299 -11.43 -1.06 3.76
C LEU A 299 -10.45 -2.08 4.39
N ILE A 300 -10.65 -3.38 4.18
CA ILE A 300 -9.73 -4.42 4.65
C ILE A 300 -8.37 -4.30 3.96
N GLY A 301 -8.36 -4.04 2.64
CA GLY A 301 -7.14 -3.85 1.86
C GLY A 301 -6.32 -2.65 2.35
N HIS A 302 -6.97 -1.52 2.64
CA HIS A 302 -6.31 -0.35 3.21
C HIS A 302 -5.71 -0.64 4.58
N GLN A 303 -6.42 -1.33 5.46
CA GLN A 303 -5.90 -1.68 6.79
C GLN A 303 -4.71 -2.65 6.71
N ALA A 304 -4.75 -3.65 5.83
CA ALA A 304 -3.63 -4.56 5.62
C ALA A 304 -2.39 -3.83 5.08
N PHE A 305 -2.59 -2.88 4.16
CA PHE A 305 -1.52 -2.02 3.65
C PHE A 305 -0.91 -1.17 4.77
N THR A 306 -1.74 -0.55 5.61
CA THR A 306 -1.25 0.26 6.74
C THR A 306 -0.54 -0.60 7.78
N CYS A 307 -1.03 -1.81 8.10
CA CYS A 307 -0.33 -2.72 9.02
C CYS A 307 1.05 -3.11 8.49
N GLY A 308 1.22 -3.36 7.19
CA GLY A 308 2.53 -3.64 6.58
C GLY A 308 3.51 -2.46 6.60
N VAL A 309 3.07 -1.25 6.94
CA VAL A 309 3.93 -0.07 7.13
C VAL A 309 4.45 0.03 8.56
N TYR A 310 3.81 -0.64 9.53
CA TYR A 310 4.14 -0.59 10.96
C TYR A 310 4.78 -1.88 11.52
N PHE A 311 5.04 -2.88 10.66
CA PHE A 311 5.77 -4.12 10.99
C PHE A 311 7.06 -4.25 10.17
#